data_AF-A0A0N4ZYR7-F1
#
_entry.id   AF-A0A0N4ZYR7-F1
#
_cell.length_a   1.000
_cell.length_b   1.000
_cell.length_c   1.000
_cell.angle_alpha   90.00
_cell.angle_beta   90.00
_cell.angle_gamma   90.00
#
_symmetry.space_group_name_H-M   'P 1'
#
loop_
_entity.id
_entity.type
_entity.pdbx_description
1 polymer ?
#
loop_
_entity_poly.entity_id
_entity_poly.type
_entity_poly.pdbx_seq_one_letter_code
_entity_poly.pdbx_strand_id
1 'polypeptide(L)'
;MRSSAISLGKHFGNLGKNYGEYRFALAPNEQKAMKGFFDQAFVRVFKSYVVDQWHYYIPQTIGAYLIYDWAIKTNHKLSKKDPSVYANDV
;
A
#
# COMPACT_ATOMS: atom_id res chain seq x y z
N MET A 1 -3.46 -3.33 21.76
CA MET A 1 -4.27 -4.25 22.59
C MET A 1 -3.75 -5.66 22.36
N ARG A 2 -3.30 -6.37 23.40
CA ARG A 2 -2.83 -7.76 23.25
C ARG A 2 -4.05 -8.67 23.03
N SER A 3 -4.16 -9.27 21.87
CA SER A 3 -5.20 -10.24 21.52
C SER A 3 -4.91 -11.58 22.21
N SER A 4 -5.54 -11.83 23.36
CA SER A 4 -5.56 -13.15 23.98
C SER A 4 -6.76 -13.96 23.46
N ALA A 5 -6.73 -15.29 23.58
CA ALA A 5 -7.85 -16.17 23.21
C ALA A 5 -9.18 -15.78 23.90
N ILE A 6 -9.10 -15.24 25.13
CA ILE A 6 -10.24 -14.69 25.88
C ILE A 6 -10.81 -13.43 25.20
N SER A 7 -9.99 -12.65 24.49
CA SER A 7 -10.45 -11.49 23.73
C SER A 7 -11.14 -11.86 22.42
N LEU A 8 -10.85 -13.04 21.85
CA LEU A 8 -11.41 -13.51 20.58
C LEU A 8 -12.83 -14.12 20.73
N GLY A 9 -13.23 -14.52 21.94
CA GLY A 9 -14.57 -15.05 22.24
C GLY A 9 -15.55 -14.03 22.84
N LYS A 10 -15.22 -12.74 22.82
CA LYS A 10 -16.09 -11.70 23.41
C LYS A 10 -17.27 -11.40 22.50
N HIS A 11 -18.47 -11.44 23.05
CA HIS A 11 -19.70 -11.06 22.37
C HIS A 11 -20.06 -9.59 22.63
N PHE A 12 -20.99 -9.05 21.83
CA PHE A 12 -21.62 -7.76 22.10
C PHE A 12 -22.13 -7.72 23.54
N GLY A 13 -21.72 -6.70 24.30
CA GLY A 13 -21.97 -6.57 25.75
C GLY A 13 -20.76 -6.85 26.63
N ASN A 14 -19.73 -7.59 26.16
CA ASN A 14 -18.48 -7.86 26.91
C ASN A 14 -17.22 -7.28 26.22
N LEU A 15 -17.41 -6.32 25.31
CA LEU A 15 -16.32 -5.76 24.49
C LEU A 15 -15.43 -4.79 25.30
N GLY A 16 -16.03 -3.98 26.16
CA GLY A 16 -15.33 -2.98 26.98
C GLY A 16 -16.31 -2.10 27.75
N LYS A 17 -15.79 -1.33 28.70
CA LYS A 17 -16.56 -0.32 29.44
C LYS A 17 -16.32 1.05 28.81
N ASN A 18 -17.34 1.64 28.19
CA ASN A 18 -17.32 3.01 27.67
C ASN A 18 -18.37 3.82 28.42
N TYR A 19 -18.03 5.04 28.84
CA TYR A 19 -18.93 5.94 29.57
C TYR A 19 -18.93 7.32 28.89
N GLY A 20 -20.09 7.99 28.86
CA GLY A 20 -20.21 9.37 28.41
C GLY A 20 -20.21 9.61 26.89
N GLU A 21 -20.37 8.56 26.07
CA GLU A 21 -20.45 8.69 24.61
C GLU A 21 -21.92 8.73 24.15
N TYR A 22 -22.30 9.81 23.47
CA TYR A 22 -23.61 9.93 22.81
C TYR A 22 -23.40 9.87 21.30
N ARG A 23 -24.12 8.98 20.62
CA ARG A 23 -24.07 8.82 19.16
C ARG A 23 -25.41 9.16 18.55
N PHE A 24 -25.40 10.06 17.57
CA PHE A 24 -26.57 10.44 16.81
C PHE A 24 -26.46 9.87 15.40
N ALA A 25 -27.53 9.24 14.93
CA ALA A 25 -27.63 8.71 13.58
C ALA A 25 -29.01 9.03 13.02
N LEU A 26 -29.07 9.34 11.73
CA LEU A 26 -30.33 9.48 10.99
C LEU A 26 -30.76 8.11 10.46
N ALA A 27 -32.06 7.90 10.27
CA ALA A 27 -32.54 6.67 9.67
C ALA A 27 -32.07 6.56 8.19
N PRO A 28 -31.75 5.35 7.66
CA PRO A 28 -31.19 5.22 6.32
C PRO A 28 -32.06 5.77 5.18
N ASN A 29 -33.39 5.74 5.35
CA ASN A 29 -34.37 6.28 4.42
C ASN A 29 -34.35 7.83 4.34
N GLU A 30 -33.84 8.50 5.37
CA GLU A 30 -33.70 9.96 5.41
C GLU A 30 -32.35 10.44 4.84
N GLN A 31 -31.43 9.50 4.59
CA GLN A 31 -30.10 9.79 4.08
C GLN A 31 -30.00 9.58 2.57
N LYS A 32 -29.15 10.38 1.90
CA LYS A 32 -28.76 10.12 0.52
C LYS A 32 -27.59 9.13 0.50
N ALA A 33 -27.78 7.96 -0.12
CA ALA A 33 -26.78 6.90 -0.17
C ALA A 33 -25.42 7.36 -0.73
N MET A 34 -25.41 8.24 -1.73
CA MET A 34 -24.20 8.72 -2.41
C MET A 34 -23.97 10.22 -2.19
N LYS A 35 -24.25 10.71 -0.98
CA LYS A 35 -24.02 12.13 -0.65
C LYS A 35 -22.54 12.48 -0.83
N GLY A 36 -22.26 13.46 -1.70
CA GLY A 36 -20.89 13.89 -1.95
C GLY A 36 -20.05 12.88 -2.73
N PHE A 37 -20.67 12.09 -3.61
CA PHE A 37 -20.00 11.03 -4.39
C PHE A 37 -18.66 11.47 -5.00
N PHE A 38 -18.60 12.61 -5.69
CA PHE A 38 -17.36 13.06 -6.31
C PHE A 38 -16.24 13.37 -5.31
N ASP A 39 -16.58 14.07 -4.23
CA ASP A 39 -15.62 14.39 -3.17
C ASP A 39 -15.13 13.12 -2.46
N GLN A 40 -16.04 12.21 -2.13
CA GLN A 40 -15.70 10.99 -1.39
C GLN A 40 -15.00 9.94 -2.26
N ALA A 41 -15.48 9.71 -3.47
CA ALA A 41 -14.99 8.65 -4.34
C ALA A 41 -13.73 9.06 -5.11
N PHE A 42 -13.56 10.35 -5.45
CA PHE A 42 -12.41 10.80 -6.24
C PHE A 42 -11.46 11.66 -5.43
N VAL A 43 -11.93 12.76 -4.83
CA VAL A 43 -11.03 13.73 -4.17
C VAL A 43 -10.33 13.10 -2.97
N ARG A 44 -11.10 12.47 -2.07
CA ARG A 44 -10.57 11.80 -0.88
C ARG A 44 -9.71 10.59 -1.22
N VAL A 45 -10.12 9.78 -2.19
CA VAL A 45 -9.35 8.61 -2.64
C VAL A 45 -8.03 9.05 -3.27
N PHE A 46 -8.05 10.03 -4.16
CA PHE A 46 -6.84 10.57 -4.77
C PHE A 46 -5.90 11.17 -3.73
N LYS A 47 -6.43 11.99 -2.81
CA LYS A 47 -5.62 12.53 -1.70
C LYS A 47 -4.97 11.40 -0.89
N SER A 48 -5.75 10.38 -0.52
CA SER A 48 -5.22 9.27 0.29
C SER A 48 -4.12 8.50 -0.41
N TYR A 49 -4.29 8.14 -1.69
CA TYR A 49 -3.32 7.29 -2.38
C TYR A 49 -2.14 8.08 -2.95
N VAL A 50 -2.41 9.24 -3.55
CA VAL A 50 -1.41 10.00 -4.31
C VAL A 50 -0.71 11.04 -3.45
N VAL A 51 -1.40 11.67 -2.50
CA VAL A 51 -0.77 12.70 -1.65
C VAL A 51 -0.24 12.08 -0.37
N ASP A 52 -1.06 11.28 0.31
CA ASP A 52 -0.72 10.82 1.66
C ASP A 52 0.13 9.53 1.64
N GLN A 53 0.00 8.66 0.63
CA GLN A 53 0.63 7.32 0.63
C GLN A 53 1.66 7.05 -0.47
N TRP A 54 1.89 7.97 -1.41
CA TRP A 54 2.78 7.71 -2.56
C TRP A 54 4.19 7.25 -2.15
N HIS A 55 4.70 7.78 -1.04
CA HIS A 55 6.06 7.52 -0.56
C HIS A 55 6.25 6.09 -0.03
N TYR A 56 5.18 5.36 0.27
CA TYR A 56 5.28 3.94 0.61
C TYR A 56 5.57 3.08 -0.63
N TYR A 57 5.00 3.45 -1.78
CA TYR A 57 5.01 2.60 -2.98
C TYR A 57 6.06 3.03 -4.00
N ILE A 58 6.21 4.33 -4.25
CA ILE A 58 7.05 4.87 -5.34
C ILE A 58 8.53 4.56 -5.13
N PRO A 59 9.16 4.84 -3.96
CA PRO A 59 10.58 4.58 -3.77
C PRO A 59 10.94 3.09 -3.90
N GLN A 60 10.08 2.21 -3.38
CA GLN A 60 10.26 0.76 -3.47
C GLN A 60 10.19 0.28 -4.93
N THR A 61 9.21 0.79 -5.69
CA THR A 61 9.02 0.44 -7.09
C THR A 61 10.19 0.93 -7.95
N ILE A 62 10.63 2.18 -7.75
CA ILE A 62 11.80 2.74 -8.46
C ILE A 62 13.06 1.93 -8.12
N GLY A 63 13.29 1.64 -6.83
CA GLY A 63 14.43 0.83 -6.40
C GLY A 63 14.47 -0.54 -7.07
N ALA A 64 13.34 -1.24 -7.10
CA ALA A 64 13.22 -2.53 -7.77
C ALA A 64 13.49 -2.43 -9.28
N TYR A 65 12.96 -1.39 -9.94
CA TYR A 65 13.16 -1.18 -11.37
C TYR A 65 14.63 -0.90 -11.72
N LEU A 66 15.33 -0.10 -10.91
CA LEU A 66 16.75 0.19 -11.12
C LEU A 66 17.61 -1.07 -11.01
N ILE A 67 17.32 -1.93 -10.03
CA ILE A 67 18.02 -3.21 -9.87
C ILE A 67 17.76 -4.12 -11.08
N TYR A 68 16.50 -4.19 -11.52
CA TYR A 68 16.10 -4.97 -12.69
C TYR A 68 16.84 -4.52 -13.97
N ASP A 69 16.86 -3.21 -14.24
CA ASP A 69 17.53 -2.64 -15.41
C ASP A 69 19.05 -2.88 -15.36
N TRP A 70 19.67 -2.68 -14.19
CA TRP A 70 21.08 -2.98 -13.99
C TRP A 70 21.41 -4.45 -14.25
N ALA A 71 20.59 -5.38 -13.75
CA ALA A 71 20.81 -6.81 -13.91
C ALA A 71 20.75 -7.22 -15.39
N ILE A 72 19.77 -6.72 -16.15
CA ILE A 72 19.65 -7.01 -17.59
C ILE A 72 20.85 -6.46 -18.37
N LYS A 73 21.21 -5.19 -18.15
CA LYS A 73 22.34 -4.55 -18.84
C LYS A 73 23.66 -5.25 -18.53
N THR A 74 23.87 -5.62 -17.27
CA THR A 74 25.07 -6.32 -16.83
C THR A 74 25.13 -7.73 -17.42
N ASN A 75 24.05 -8.49 -17.38
CA ASN A 75 23.99 -9.82 -17.99
C ASN A 75 24.28 -9.78 -19.50
N HIS A 76 23.69 -8.81 -20.21
CA HIS A 76 23.95 -8.61 -21.63
C HIS A 76 25.41 -8.22 -21.92
N LYS A 77 26.05 -7.42 -21.05
CA LYS A 77 27.47 -7.07 -21.18
C LYS A 77 28.37 -8.29 -20.94
N LEU A 78 28.11 -9.07 -19.90
CA LEU A 78 28.90 -10.26 -19.53
C LEU A 78 28.70 -11.43 -20.50
N SER A 79 27.54 -11.53 -21.14
CA SER A 79 27.27 -12.56 -22.16
C SER A 79 28.02 -12.30 -23.47
N LYS A 80 28.50 -11.08 -23.69
CA LYS A 80 29.34 -10.77 -24.86
C LYS A 80 30.77 -11.22 -24.59
N LYS A 81 31.37 -11.90 -25.56
CA LYS A 81 32.79 -12.26 -25.53
C LYS A 81 33.64 -10.99 -25.45
N ASP A 82 34.61 -10.98 -24.56
CA ASP A 82 35.55 -9.88 -24.43
C ASP A 82 36.73 -10.09 -25.41
N PRO A 83 36.91 -9.21 -26.42
CA PRO A 83 37.99 -9.33 -27.39
C PRO A 83 39.39 -9.26 -26.75
N SER A 84 39.53 -8.60 -25.60
CA SER A 84 40.82 -8.42 -24.92
C SER A 84 41.39 -9.71 -24.35
N VAL A 85 40.53 -10.70 -24.06
CA VAL A 85 40.93 -12.02 -23.56
C VAL A 85 41.64 -12.85 -24.64
N TYR A 86 41.34 -12.61 -25.91
CA TYR A 86 41.93 -13.33 -27.05
C TYR A 86 43.14 -12.61 -27.66
N ALA A 87 43.54 -11.46 -27.13
CA ALA A 87 44.61 -10.65 -27.70
C ALA A 87 46.01 -11.27 -27.56
N ASN A 88 46.19 -12.21 -26.62
CA ASN A 88 47.46 -12.89 -26.35
C ASN A 88 47.41 -14.41 -26.60
N ASP A 89 46.33 -14.91 -27.22
CA ASP A 89 46.27 -16.30 -27.67
C ASP A 89 47.00 -16.39 -29.02
N VAL A 90 48.26 -16.84 -28.98
CA VAL A 90 49.13 -17.13 -30.13
C VAL A 90 49.34 -18.63 -30.24
#